data_AF-A0A9P9FCB1-F1
#
_entry.id   AF-A0A9P9FCB1-F1
#
_cell.length_a   1.000
_cell.length_b   1.000
_cell.length_c   1.000
_cell.angle_alpha   90.00
_cell.angle_beta   90.00
_cell.angle_gamma   90.00
#
_symmetry.space_group_name_H-M   'P 1'
#
loop_
_entity.id
_entity.type
_entity.pdbx_description
1 polymer ?
#
loop_
_entity_poly.entity_id
_entity_poly.type
_entity_poly.pdbx_seq_one_letter_code
_entity_poly.pdbx_strand_id
1 'polypeptide(L)'
;MKVATRLPLRLAPRLVSAPVFLRPIHSTTAKPAHVAPIVGTGPPPEPPTPTPAEVNVHQRVARRRKQAEMLKHARDIRSAKDGKIDPLTKRFWKDVTVKEVDGHLEIRLDSRALRHPNTKETVRIPLSKPDLASAVALEWDLLSSAQDATRQHLIPLTSLVCRALDIEEADVAARKATSELRAGIAAAMMKYLDTDSILCWAPPAGDHDRRNDAGESLRDVQKRTAEDIVSFMTTHVWPGITIKPVLDGHSIFPQSQEAGVREVVQGWITGLDSWELAGLERGVLAGKSLVSAARFVAEWSEGSVGKGELNTAKKFGVEEAAVATSLEVDWQTGQWGEVEDTHDVQKEDVRRQLGSVALLVSGTSKST
;
A
#
# COMPACT_ATOMS: atom_id res chain seq x y z
N MET A 1 -28.19 25.12 -60.69
CA MET A 1 -27.64 26.50 -60.72
C MET A 1 -27.36 26.97 -59.30
N LYS A 2 -26.08 27.08 -58.95
CA LYS A 2 -25.42 28.17 -58.19
C LYS A 2 -24.02 27.65 -57.86
N VAL A 3 -23.05 28.14 -58.62
CA VAL A 3 -21.63 27.81 -58.56
C VAL A 3 -21.04 28.51 -57.33
N ALA A 4 -20.43 27.76 -56.42
CA ALA A 4 -19.68 28.31 -55.31
C ALA A 4 -18.25 28.65 -55.77
N THR A 5 -17.96 29.94 -55.71
CA THR A 5 -16.73 30.63 -56.07
C THR A 5 -15.55 30.16 -55.21
N ARG A 6 -14.51 29.59 -55.83
CA ARG A 6 -13.20 29.37 -55.20
C ARG A 6 -12.31 30.58 -55.46
N LEU A 7 -11.92 31.29 -54.41
CA LEU A 7 -10.89 32.33 -54.44
C LEU A 7 -9.49 31.67 -54.43
N PRO A 8 -8.61 31.92 -55.41
CA PRO A 8 -7.23 31.45 -55.35
C PRO A 8 -6.35 32.50 -54.66
N LEU A 9 -5.90 32.22 -53.44
CA LEU A 9 -4.81 32.96 -52.80
C LEU A 9 -3.49 32.55 -53.46
N ARG A 10 -2.97 33.43 -54.32
CA ARG A 10 -1.62 33.32 -54.90
C ARG A 10 -0.58 33.67 -53.82
N LEU A 11 0.17 32.67 -53.35
CA LEU A 11 1.44 32.91 -52.66
C LEU A 11 2.55 33.02 -53.73
N ALA A 12 3.09 34.22 -53.88
CA ALA A 12 4.26 34.48 -54.71
C ALA A 12 5.51 33.85 -54.04
N PRO A 13 6.42 33.21 -54.80
CA PRO A 13 7.64 32.66 -54.23
C PRO A 13 8.67 33.79 -54.09
N ARG A 14 9.09 34.09 -52.85
CA ARG A 14 10.34 34.82 -52.63
C ARG A 14 11.49 33.84 -52.83
N LEU A 15 12.20 34.00 -53.94
CA LEU A 15 13.50 33.38 -54.20
C LEU A 15 14.51 33.92 -53.19
N VAL A 16 14.92 33.08 -52.24
CA VAL A 16 16.19 33.23 -51.54
C VAL A 16 16.95 31.92 -51.74
N SER A 17 17.96 32.00 -52.61
CA SER A 17 18.90 30.94 -52.89
C SER A 17 19.95 30.91 -51.78
N ALA A 18 19.91 29.88 -50.94
CA ALA A 18 21.03 29.47 -50.10
C ALA A 18 21.06 27.94 -50.10
N PRO A 19 22.19 27.29 -50.44
CA PRO A 19 22.26 25.84 -50.45
C PRO A 19 22.43 25.34 -49.02
N VAL A 20 21.32 25.11 -48.33
CA VAL A 20 21.33 24.31 -47.09
C VAL A 20 21.33 22.85 -47.51
N PHE A 21 22.46 22.18 -47.36
CA PHE A 21 22.53 20.71 -47.46
C PHE A 21 21.81 20.09 -46.26
N LEU A 22 20.48 20.02 -46.34
CA LEU A 22 19.67 19.21 -45.44
C LEU A 22 19.82 17.74 -45.86
N ARG A 23 20.59 16.96 -45.11
CA ARG A 23 20.53 15.50 -45.19
C ARG A 23 19.23 15.04 -44.51
N PRO A 24 18.27 14.43 -45.23
CA PRO A 24 17.07 13.90 -44.60
C PRO A 24 17.45 12.68 -43.73
N ILE A 25 17.04 12.70 -42.45
CA ILE A 25 17.34 11.65 -41.46
C ILE A 25 16.43 10.42 -41.65
N HIS A 26 15.52 10.44 -42.62
CA HIS A 26 14.64 9.31 -42.95
C HIS A 26 14.35 9.26 -44.45
N SER A 27 14.30 8.05 -45.02
CA SER A 27 14.00 7.77 -46.43
C SER A 27 12.54 7.34 -46.65
N THR A 28 11.70 7.38 -45.62
CA THR A 28 10.32 6.94 -45.69
C THR A 28 9.39 8.04 -46.19
N THR A 29 8.62 7.75 -47.24
CA THR A 29 7.56 8.63 -47.74
C THR A 29 6.47 8.82 -46.68
N ALA A 30 6.15 10.07 -46.36
CA ALA A 30 5.06 10.38 -45.44
C ALA A 30 3.73 9.87 -46.02
N LYS A 31 3.19 8.79 -45.45
CA LYS A 31 1.85 8.32 -45.79
C LYS A 31 0.82 9.09 -44.95
N PRO A 32 -0.24 9.64 -45.55
CA PRO A 32 -1.33 10.24 -44.79
C PRO A 32 -2.02 9.17 -43.93
N ALA A 33 -2.50 9.57 -42.75
CA ALA A 33 -3.18 8.68 -41.82
C ALA A 33 -4.42 8.06 -42.48
N HIS A 34 -4.50 6.73 -42.49
CA HIS A 34 -5.65 5.99 -43.00
C HIS A 34 -6.74 5.97 -41.93
N VAL A 35 -7.69 6.90 -41.99
CA VAL A 35 -8.85 6.92 -41.08
C VAL A 35 -9.75 5.73 -41.40
N ALA A 36 -9.95 4.83 -40.42
CA ALA A 36 -10.84 3.69 -40.57
C ALA A 36 -12.30 4.18 -40.77
N PRO A 37 -13.09 3.59 -41.69
CA PRO A 37 -14.47 4.04 -41.99
C PRO A 37 -15.46 3.93 -40.82
N ILE A 38 -15.06 3.30 -39.72
CA ILE A 38 -15.90 3.00 -38.55
C ILE A 38 -16.01 4.17 -37.56
N VAL A 39 -15.19 5.22 -37.71
CA VAL A 39 -15.36 6.43 -36.89
C VAL A 39 -16.47 7.26 -37.52
N GLY A 40 -17.70 7.03 -37.03
CA GLY A 40 -18.93 7.61 -37.55
C GLY A 40 -18.82 9.12 -37.75
N THR A 41 -19.12 9.57 -38.97
CA THR A 41 -19.41 10.97 -39.26
C THR A 41 -20.78 11.31 -38.68
N GLY A 42 -20.80 11.67 -37.41
CA GLY A 42 -21.97 12.21 -36.73
C GLY A 42 -21.50 13.24 -35.69
N PRO A 43 -22.35 14.18 -35.28
CA PRO A 43 -22.06 14.99 -34.12
C PRO A 43 -21.71 14.05 -32.96
N PRO A 44 -20.70 14.40 -32.12
CA PRO A 44 -20.34 13.60 -30.96
C PRO A 44 -21.62 13.30 -30.15
N PRO A 45 -21.78 12.06 -29.65
CA PRO A 45 -22.94 11.71 -28.85
C PRO A 45 -23.07 12.71 -27.71
N GLU A 46 -24.31 13.12 -27.42
CA GLU A 46 -24.55 14.03 -26.31
C GLU A 46 -23.94 13.47 -25.02
N PRO A 47 -23.26 14.30 -24.21
CA PRO A 47 -22.70 13.85 -22.95
C PRO A 47 -23.82 13.20 -22.11
N PRO A 48 -23.56 12.05 -21.49
CA PRO A 48 -24.58 11.33 -20.73
C PRO A 48 -25.14 12.27 -19.66
N THR A 49 -26.44 12.56 -19.76
CA THR A 49 -27.14 13.31 -18.72
C THR A 49 -27.38 12.38 -17.54
N PRO A 50 -27.19 12.86 -16.29
CA PRO A 50 -27.37 12.01 -15.14
C PRO A 50 -28.83 11.59 -15.05
N THR A 51 -29.09 10.30 -15.28
CA THR A 51 -30.42 9.73 -15.10
C THR A 51 -30.86 9.91 -13.64
N PRO A 52 -32.17 9.92 -13.31
CA PRO A 52 -32.64 9.93 -11.93
C PRO A 52 -32.03 8.80 -11.06
N ALA A 53 -31.52 7.74 -11.70
CA ALA A 53 -30.79 6.64 -11.11
C ALA A 53 -29.32 6.92 -10.72
N GLU A 54 -28.75 8.03 -11.20
CA GLU A 54 -27.40 8.48 -10.81
C GLU A 54 -27.42 9.36 -9.55
N VAL A 55 -28.57 9.93 -9.21
CA VAL A 55 -28.78 10.75 -8.00
C VAL A 55 -29.01 9.87 -6.77
N ASN A 56 -29.58 8.67 -6.94
CA ASN A 56 -29.91 7.77 -5.83
C ASN A 56 -28.85 6.66 -5.63
N VAL A 57 -28.13 6.71 -4.51
CA VAL A 57 -27.09 5.74 -4.11
C VAL A 57 -27.59 4.29 -4.19
N HIS A 58 -28.83 4.01 -3.80
CA HIS A 58 -29.39 2.65 -3.81
C HIS A 58 -29.56 2.10 -5.23
N GLN A 59 -29.93 2.95 -6.20
CA GLN A 59 -30.09 2.53 -7.60
C GLN A 59 -28.74 2.27 -8.27
N ARG A 60 -27.70 3.05 -7.92
CA ARG A 60 -26.31 2.80 -8.34
C ARG A 60 -25.78 1.46 -7.82
N VAL A 61 -26.01 1.17 -6.54
CA VAL A 61 -25.62 -0.10 -5.92
C VAL A 61 -26.35 -1.28 -6.57
N ALA A 62 -27.66 -1.15 -6.82
CA ALA A 62 -28.44 -2.20 -7.48
C ALA A 62 -27.96 -2.49 -8.92
N ARG A 63 -27.61 -1.46 -9.70
CA ARG A 63 -27.04 -1.61 -11.04
C ARG A 63 -25.68 -2.32 -11.01
N ARG A 64 -24.79 -1.91 -10.09
CA ARG A 64 -23.48 -2.57 -9.92
C ARG A 64 -23.64 -4.04 -9.52
N ARG A 65 -24.61 -4.38 -8.67
CA ARG A 65 -24.95 -5.77 -8.33
C ARG A 65 -25.40 -6.56 -9.57
N LYS A 66 -26.33 -6.04 -10.37
CA LYS A 66 -26.77 -6.70 -11.62
C LYS A 66 -25.64 -6.91 -12.62
N GLN A 67 -24.76 -5.92 -12.78
CA GLN A 67 -23.58 -6.04 -13.65
C GLN A 67 -22.61 -7.11 -13.14
N ALA A 68 -22.37 -7.16 -11.83
CA ALA A 68 -21.55 -8.21 -11.23
C ALA A 68 -22.18 -9.61 -11.40
N GLU A 69 -23.50 -9.75 -11.27
CA GLU A 69 -24.22 -11.00 -11.53
C GLU A 69 -24.09 -11.45 -13.00
N MET A 70 -24.26 -10.53 -13.96
CA MET A 70 -24.06 -10.85 -15.39
C MET A 70 -22.63 -11.29 -15.70
N LEU A 71 -21.63 -10.64 -15.10
CA LEU A 71 -20.22 -11.01 -15.24
C LEU A 71 -19.93 -12.39 -14.63
N LYS A 72 -20.52 -12.70 -13.46
CA LYS A 72 -20.47 -14.04 -12.85
C LYS A 72 -21.04 -15.11 -13.79
N HIS A 73 -22.24 -14.87 -14.34
CA HIS A 73 -22.88 -15.79 -15.28
C HIS A 73 -22.05 -16.00 -16.56
N ALA A 74 -21.49 -14.93 -17.15
CA ALA A 74 -20.64 -15.03 -18.33
C ALA A 74 -19.37 -15.86 -18.06
N ARG A 75 -18.81 -15.75 -16.85
CA ARG A 75 -17.65 -16.53 -16.42
C ARG A 75 -17.99 -18.01 -16.22
N ASP A 76 -19.12 -18.31 -15.58
CA ASP A 76 -19.59 -19.69 -15.39
C ASP A 76 -19.81 -20.41 -16.73
N ILE A 77 -20.38 -19.71 -17.72
CA ILE A 77 -20.57 -20.24 -19.09
C ILE A 77 -19.23 -20.53 -19.77
N ARG A 78 -18.22 -19.66 -19.57
CA ARG A 78 -16.88 -19.85 -20.16
C ARG A 78 -16.17 -21.05 -19.52
N SER A 79 -16.18 -21.15 -18.19
CA SER A 79 -15.56 -22.28 -17.48
C SER A 79 -16.23 -23.63 -17.74
N ALA A 80 -17.54 -23.65 -18.05
CA ALA A 80 -18.24 -24.89 -18.39
C ALA A 80 -17.81 -25.50 -19.75
N LYS A 81 -17.21 -24.71 -20.65
CA LYS A 81 -16.77 -25.17 -21.98
C LYS A 81 -15.42 -25.90 -21.98
N ASP A 82 -14.58 -25.73 -20.95
CA ASP A 82 -13.18 -26.20 -20.99
C ASP A 82 -12.93 -27.63 -20.44
N GLY A 83 -13.98 -28.40 -20.13
CA GLY A 83 -13.97 -29.87 -20.11
C GLY A 83 -13.05 -30.64 -19.13
N LYS A 84 -12.13 -29.99 -18.41
CA LYS A 84 -11.31 -30.58 -17.34
C LYS A 84 -11.31 -29.67 -16.12
N ILE A 85 -12.19 -29.95 -15.16
CA ILE A 85 -12.32 -29.14 -13.95
C ILE A 85 -11.47 -29.79 -12.86
N ASP A 86 -10.25 -29.29 -12.67
CA ASP A 86 -9.52 -29.52 -11.42
C ASP A 86 -10.31 -28.81 -10.30
N PRO A 87 -10.72 -29.48 -9.22
CA PRO A 87 -11.47 -28.88 -8.12
C PRO A 87 -10.80 -27.64 -7.50
N LEU A 88 -9.50 -27.44 -7.69
CA LEU A 88 -8.78 -26.24 -7.27
C LEU A 88 -8.99 -25.02 -8.19
N THR A 89 -9.38 -25.23 -9.45
CA THR A 89 -9.56 -24.15 -10.44
C THR A 89 -10.86 -23.38 -10.26
N LYS A 90 -11.83 -23.94 -9.52
CA LYS A 90 -13.12 -23.30 -9.25
C LYS A 90 -13.26 -22.94 -7.78
N ARG A 91 -13.85 -21.78 -7.51
CA ARG A 91 -14.26 -21.37 -6.16
C ARG A 91 -15.33 -22.35 -5.66
N PHE A 92 -15.10 -22.96 -4.49
CA PHE A 92 -16.03 -23.94 -3.90
C PHE A 92 -17.05 -23.31 -2.93
N TRP A 93 -16.95 -22.00 -2.67
CA TRP A 93 -17.86 -21.27 -1.79
C TRP A 93 -18.63 -20.19 -2.55
N LYS A 94 -19.85 -19.89 -2.13
CA LYS A 94 -20.65 -18.82 -2.73
C LYS A 94 -20.60 -17.55 -1.89
N ASP A 95 -20.92 -17.65 -0.62
CA ASP A 95 -21.10 -16.54 0.29
C ASP A 95 -19.98 -16.52 1.32
N VAL A 96 -19.48 -15.32 1.65
CA VAL A 96 -18.51 -15.11 2.72
C VAL A 96 -19.17 -14.25 3.79
N THR A 97 -19.19 -14.74 5.03
CA THR A 97 -19.86 -14.04 6.15
C THR A 97 -18.95 -13.98 7.37
N VAL A 98 -19.06 -12.91 8.15
CA VAL A 98 -18.43 -12.81 9.46
C VAL A 98 -19.46 -13.21 10.52
N LYS A 99 -19.09 -14.10 11.44
CA LYS A 99 -19.95 -14.52 12.55
C LYS A 99 -19.20 -14.46 13.86
N GLU A 100 -19.89 -14.01 14.91
CA GLU A 100 -19.42 -14.15 16.27
C GLU A 100 -19.67 -15.59 16.76
N VAL A 101 -18.61 -16.25 17.22
CA VAL A 101 -18.60 -17.62 17.72
C VAL A 101 -17.62 -17.69 18.89
N ASP A 102 -18.07 -18.19 20.04
CA ASP A 102 -17.26 -18.37 21.25
C ASP A 102 -16.49 -17.10 21.69
N GLY A 103 -17.05 -15.91 21.48
CA GLY A 103 -16.39 -14.64 21.84
C GLY A 103 -15.30 -14.19 20.86
N HIS A 104 -15.27 -14.75 19.64
CA HIS A 104 -14.38 -14.38 18.55
C HIS A 104 -15.17 -14.14 17.26
N LEU A 105 -14.57 -13.40 16.33
CA LEU A 105 -15.05 -13.25 14.96
C LEU A 105 -14.43 -14.33 14.08
N GLU A 106 -15.27 -15.13 13.45
CA GLU A 106 -14.89 -16.15 12.47
C GLU A 106 -15.36 -15.74 11.08
N ILE A 107 -14.49 -15.92 10.06
CA ILE A 107 -14.89 -15.84 8.67
C ILE A 107 -15.43 -17.20 8.23
N ARG A 108 -16.63 -17.23 7.65
CA ARG A 108 -17.26 -18.44 7.11
C ARG A 108 -17.44 -18.36 5.61
N LEU A 109 -16.94 -19.40 4.95
CA LEU A 109 -17.16 -19.71 3.53
C LEU A 109 -18.37 -20.65 3.45
N ASP A 110 -19.52 -20.10 3.07
CA ASP A 110 -20.84 -20.71 3.23
C ASP A 110 -21.08 -21.17 4.69
N SER A 111 -20.97 -22.49 4.94
CA SER A 111 -21.15 -23.10 6.25
C SER A 111 -19.84 -23.39 6.98
N ARG A 112 -18.68 -23.33 6.29
CA ARG A 112 -17.38 -23.76 6.80
C ARG A 112 -16.57 -22.59 7.30
N ALA A 113 -15.97 -22.73 8.48
CA ALA A 113 -15.04 -21.72 9.00
C ALA A 113 -13.73 -21.71 8.19
N LEU A 114 -13.19 -20.51 7.98
CA LEU A 114 -11.86 -20.31 7.42
C LEU A 114 -10.81 -20.90 8.37
N ARG A 115 -9.84 -21.63 7.81
CA ARG A 115 -8.83 -22.35 8.57
C ARG A 115 -7.43 -21.84 8.28
N HIS A 116 -6.60 -21.89 9.31
CA HIS A 116 -5.17 -21.62 9.23
C HIS A 116 -4.50 -22.59 8.23
N PRO A 117 -3.65 -22.10 7.30
CA PRO A 117 -3.06 -22.95 6.27
C PRO A 117 -2.24 -24.11 6.82
N ASN A 118 -1.51 -23.91 7.91
CA ASN A 118 -0.59 -24.90 8.47
C ASN A 118 -1.24 -25.76 9.55
N THR A 119 -1.79 -25.13 10.60
CA THR A 119 -2.34 -25.82 11.77
C THR A 119 -3.75 -26.39 11.54
N LYS A 120 -4.44 -25.94 10.49
CA LYS A 120 -5.85 -26.29 10.16
C LYS A 120 -6.88 -25.86 11.21
N GLU A 121 -6.45 -25.13 12.24
CA GLU A 121 -7.33 -24.54 13.23
C GLU A 121 -8.18 -23.43 12.61
N THR A 122 -9.31 -23.12 13.25
CA THR A 122 -10.18 -22.04 12.78
C THR A 122 -9.50 -20.69 13.03
N VAL A 123 -9.49 -19.81 12.02
CA VAL A 123 -8.99 -18.44 12.19
C VAL A 123 -9.97 -17.67 13.07
N ARG A 124 -9.52 -17.29 14.27
CA ARG A 124 -10.30 -16.55 15.26
C ARG A 124 -9.75 -15.15 15.43
N ILE A 125 -10.54 -14.14 15.08
CA ILE A 125 -10.18 -12.73 15.22
C ILE A 125 -10.85 -12.16 16.49
N PRO A 126 -10.19 -11.31 17.29
CA PRO A 126 -10.80 -10.69 18.46
C PRO A 126 -12.06 -9.87 18.10
N LEU A 127 -13.04 -9.83 19.00
CA LEU A 127 -14.27 -9.02 18.82
C LEU A 127 -14.00 -7.53 18.68
N SER A 128 -12.87 -7.05 19.19
CA SER A 128 -12.45 -5.67 19.04
C SER A 128 -12.03 -5.32 17.60
N LYS A 129 -11.85 -6.29 16.70
CA LYS A 129 -11.35 -6.05 15.33
C LYS A 129 -12.40 -6.37 14.24
N PRO A 130 -13.60 -5.76 14.25
CA PRO A 130 -14.64 -6.04 13.25
C PRO A 130 -14.25 -5.60 11.83
N ASP A 131 -13.49 -4.51 11.71
CA ASP A 131 -13.03 -4.00 10.41
C ASP A 131 -12.03 -4.96 9.75
N LEU A 132 -11.10 -5.51 10.54
CA LEU A 132 -10.18 -6.54 10.08
C LEU A 132 -10.93 -7.80 9.62
N ALA A 133 -11.87 -8.31 10.42
CA ALA A 133 -12.66 -9.48 10.06
C ALA A 133 -13.47 -9.25 8.77
N SER A 134 -14.05 -8.06 8.62
CA SER A 134 -14.77 -7.67 7.41
C SER A 134 -13.84 -7.55 6.19
N ALA A 135 -12.63 -7.01 6.37
CA ALA A 135 -11.64 -6.92 5.31
C ALA A 135 -11.13 -8.29 4.86
N VAL A 136 -10.91 -9.23 5.79
CA VAL A 136 -10.59 -10.63 5.47
C VAL A 136 -11.77 -11.31 4.76
N ALA A 137 -13.01 -11.06 5.17
CA ALA A 137 -14.17 -11.59 4.45
C ALA A 137 -14.25 -11.06 3.00
N LEU A 138 -13.97 -9.77 2.79
CA LEU A 138 -13.89 -9.18 1.45
C LEU A 138 -12.75 -9.77 0.61
N GLU A 139 -11.58 -9.98 1.22
CA GLU A 139 -10.44 -10.64 0.57
C GLU A 139 -10.86 -12.00 -0.02
N TRP A 140 -11.55 -12.83 0.76
CA TRP A 140 -12.05 -14.13 0.32
C TRP A 140 -13.24 -14.06 -0.64
N ASP A 141 -14.05 -13.01 -0.57
CA ASP A 141 -15.16 -12.81 -1.53
C ASP A 141 -14.66 -12.35 -2.91
N LEU A 142 -13.49 -11.71 -2.98
CA LEU A 142 -12.88 -11.30 -4.24
C LEU A 142 -12.11 -12.44 -4.95
N LEU A 143 -11.81 -13.52 -4.25
CA LEU A 143 -11.15 -14.68 -4.85
C LEU A 143 -12.05 -15.34 -5.89
N SER A 144 -11.41 -15.72 -6.98
CA SER A 144 -12.08 -16.31 -8.14
C SER A 144 -12.01 -17.83 -8.17
N SER A 145 -11.01 -18.41 -7.51
CA SER A 145 -10.75 -19.84 -7.44
C SER A 145 -10.20 -20.22 -6.08
N ALA A 146 -10.27 -21.51 -5.75
CA ALA A 146 -9.61 -22.03 -4.55
C ALA A 146 -8.08 -21.94 -4.66
N GLN A 147 -7.52 -22.03 -5.87
CA GLN A 147 -6.09 -21.86 -6.11
C GLN A 147 -5.62 -20.43 -5.81
N ASP A 148 -6.45 -19.41 -6.00
CA ASP A 148 -6.07 -18.04 -5.64
C ASP A 148 -5.79 -17.90 -4.14
N ALA A 149 -6.45 -18.70 -3.30
CA ALA A 149 -6.20 -18.74 -1.85
C ALA A 149 -4.82 -19.33 -1.48
N THR A 150 -4.08 -19.92 -2.42
CA THR A 150 -2.69 -20.35 -2.17
C THR A 150 -1.67 -19.27 -2.52
N ARG A 151 -2.11 -18.20 -3.20
CA ARG A 151 -1.25 -17.09 -3.62
C ARG A 151 -1.26 -15.99 -2.56
N GLN A 152 -0.16 -15.86 -1.82
CA GLN A 152 -0.03 -14.90 -0.72
C GLN A 152 -0.36 -13.45 -1.09
N HIS A 153 -0.07 -13.03 -2.33
CA HIS A 153 -0.37 -11.68 -2.81
C HIS A 153 -1.87 -11.42 -3.02
N LEU A 154 -2.70 -12.47 -3.12
CA LEU A 154 -4.17 -12.37 -3.20
C LEU A 154 -4.85 -12.53 -1.84
N ILE A 155 -4.14 -13.01 -0.82
CA ILE A 155 -4.63 -13.15 0.55
C ILE A 155 -3.70 -12.51 1.62
N PRO A 156 -3.26 -11.25 1.43
CA PRO A 156 -2.30 -10.60 2.32
C PRO A 156 -2.80 -10.44 3.76
N LEU A 157 -4.08 -10.14 3.98
CA LEU A 157 -4.67 -9.96 5.31
C LEU A 157 -4.81 -11.30 6.01
N THR A 158 -5.30 -12.35 5.33
CA THR A 158 -5.33 -13.70 5.92
C THR A 158 -3.94 -14.13 6.35
N SER A 159 -2.93 -13.93 5.50
CA SER A 159 -1.54 -14.27 5.85
C SER A 159 -1.03 -13.49 7.07
N LEU A 160 -1.42 -12.22 7.20
CA LEU A 160 -1.02 -11.36 8.32
C LEU A 160 -1.74 -11.72 9.63
N VAL A 161 -3.04 -12.06 9.57
CA VAL A 161 -3.81 -12.58 10.71
C VAL A 161 -3.23 -13.91 11.19
N CYS A 162 -2.95 -14.82 10.25
CA CYS A 162 -2.29 -16.09 10.54
C CYS A 162 -0.95 -15.87 11.25
N ARG A 163 -0.15 -14.91 10.77
CA ARG A 163 1.13 -14.54 11.40
C ARG A 163 0.96 -14.05 12.85
N ALA A 164 -0.06 -13.24 13.14
CA ALA A 164 -0.34 -12.81 14.51
C ALA A 164 -0.75 -14.00 15.41
N LEU A 165 -1.58 -14.91 14.91
CA LEU A 165 -1.97 -16.11 15.63
C LEU A 165 -0.79 -17.06 15.90
N ASP A 166 0.12 -17.23 14.93
CA ASP A 166 1.33 -18.03 15.11
C ASP A 166 2.23 -17.47 16.25
N ILE A 167 2.32 -16.13 16.35
CA ILE A 167 3.06 -15.46 17.45
C ILE A 167 2.37 -15.71 18.79
N GLU A 168 1.05 -15.56 18.85
CA GLU A 168 0.26 -15.80 20.06
C GLU A 168 0.39 -17.25 20.53
N GLU A 169 0.26 -18.23 19.63
CA GLU A 169 0.40 -19.65 19.93
C GLU A 169 1.81 -19.96 20.46
N ALA A 170 2.85 -19.42 19.83
CA ALA A 170 4.23 -19.58 20.26
C ALA A 170 4.48 -18.98 21.66
N ASP A 171 3.90 -17.83 21.96
CA ASP A 171 4.00 -17.18 23.27
C ASP A 171 3.27 -17.97 24.36
N VAL A 172 2.07 -18.48 24.07
CA VAL A 172 1.33 -19.38 24.98
C VAL A 172 2.13 -20.64 25.27
N ALA A 173 2.76 -21.25 24.25
CA ALA A 173 3.61 -22.42 24.41
C ALA A 173 4.87 -22.13 25.26
N ALA A 174 5.46 -20.94 25.11
CA ALA A 174 6.62 -20.48 25.89
C ALA A 174 6.27 -20.07 27.34
N ARG A 175 4.97 -19.95 27.66
CA ARG A 175 4.43 -19.58 28.98
C ARG A 175 4.91 -18.20 29.46
N LYS A 176 5.89 -18.16 30.35
CA LYS A 176 6.45 -16.92 30.95
C LYS A 176 7.78 -16.52 30.32
N ALA A 177 8.35 -17.35 29.46
CA ALA A 177 9.55 -17.01 28.70
C ALA A 177 9.16 -16.35 27.38
N THR A 178 10.06 -15.54 26.82
CA THR A 178 9.92 -15.02 25.46
C THR A 178 10.01 -16.18 24.46
N SER A 179 9.03 -16.31 23.57
CA SER A 179 9.07 -17.35 22.53
C SER A 179 10.24 -17.15 21.56
N GLU A 180 10.78 -18.25 21.02
CA GLU A 180 11.87 -18.18 20.03
C GLU A 180 11.45 -17.39 18.78
N LEU A 181 10.18 -17.51 18.38
CA LEU A 181 9.61 -16.76 17.28
C LEU A 181 9.65 -15.25 17.55
N ARG A 182 9.13 -14.81 18.70
CA ARG A 182 9.17 -13.40 19.11
C ARG A 182 10.59 -12.87 19.23
N ALA A 183 11.48 -13.65 19.84
CA ALA A 183 12.90 -13.29 19.95
C ALA A 183 13.56 -13.15 18.58
N GLY A 184 13.24 -14.03 17.64
CA GLY A 184 13.70 -13.97 16.25
C GLY A 184 13.20 -12.73 15.52
N ILE A 185 11.90 -12.39 15.66
CA ILE A 185 11.33 -11.16 15.09
C ILE A 185 12.02 -9.93 15.69
N ALA A 186 12.12 -9.85 17.02
CA ALA A 186 12.79 -8.73 17.69
C ALA A 186 14.24 -8.57 17.20
N ALA A 187 15.00 -9.66 17.12
CA ALA A 187 16.37 -9.63 16.60
C ALA A 187 16.45 -9.17 15.14
N ALA A 188 15.48 -9.54 14.30
CA ALA A 188 15.40 -9.07 12.91
C ALA A 188 15.05 -7.57 12.85
N MET A 189 14.09 -7.11 13.64
CA MET A 189 13.68 -5.70 13.70
C MET A 189 14.80 -4.79 14.19
N MET A 190 15.61 -5.26 15.16
CA MET A 190 16.73 -4.47 15.66
C MET A 190 17.83 -4.24 14.61
N LYS A 191 17.96 -5.10 13.59
CA LYS A 191 18.87 -4.83 12.46
C LYS A 191 18.43 -3.63 11.65
N TYR A 192 17.12 -3.37 11.56
CA TYR A 192 16.59 -2.17 10.91
C TYR A 192 16.81 -0.92 11.74
N LEU A 193 16.93 -0.99 13.08
CA LEU A 193 17.35 0.18 13.86
C LEU A 193 18.77 0.61 13.49
N ASP A 194 19.66 -0.37 13.30
CA ASP A 194 21.07 -0.13 12.97
C ASP A 194 21.25 0.45 11.56
N THR A 195 20.22 0.33 10.70
CA THR A 195 20.21 0.81 9.29
C THR A 195 18.89 1.49 8.92
N ASP A 196 18.30 2.26 9.84
CA ASP A 196 16.94 2.77 9.66
C ASP A 196 16.86 3.79 8.53
N SER A 197 15.98 3.57 7.55
CA SER A 197 15.89 4.40 6.35
C SER A 197 15.58 5.87 6.66
N ILE A 198 14.77 6.19 7.69
CA ILE A 198 14.46 7.59 8.03
C ILE A 198 15.60 8.28 8.78
N LEU A 199 16.53 7.51 9.33
CA LEU A 199 17.72 8.01 10.03
C LEU A 199 18.94 8.08 9.09
N CYS A 200 18.78 7.72 7.81
CA CYS A 200 19.82 7.85 6.79
C CYS A 200 19.58 9.14 6.00
N TRP A 201 20.46 10.12 6.16
CA TRP A 201 20.30 11.42 5.52
C TRP A 201 21.28 11.62 4.38
N ALA A 202 20.82 12.33 3.36
CA ALA A 202 21.67 12.78 2.27
C ALA A 202 22.80 13.67 2.80
N PRO A 203 23.96 13.71 2.12
CA PRO A 203 25.03 14.62 2.46
C PRO A 203 24.59 16.09 2.44
N PRO A 204 25.34 16.98 3.14
CA PRO A 204 25.10 18.41 3.07
C PRO A 204 25.02 18.88 1.62
N ALA A 205 23.93 19.58 1.29
CA ALA A 205 23.68 20.02 -0.08
C ALA A 205 24.72 21.05 -0.52
N GLY A 206 25.28 20.85 -1.72
CA GLY A 206 26.17 21.79 -2.38
C GLY A 206 25.42 22.91 -3.11
N ASP A 207 26.19 23.85 -3.69
CA ASP A 207 25.65 25.03 -4.37
C ASP A 207 24.81 24.71 -5.62
N HIS A 208 25.04 23.53 -6.21
CA HIS A 208 24.38 23.10 -7.44
C HIS A 208 23.30 22.04 -7.21
N ASP A 209 23.07 21.63 -5.96
CA ASP A 209 22.02 20.68 -5.66
C ASP A 209 20.64 21.30 -5.87
N ARG A 210 19.75 20.51 -6.45
CA ARG A 210 18.38 20.95 -6.67
C ARG A 210 17.67 21.15 -5.34
N ARG A 211 16.84 22.18 -5.30
CA ARG A 211 15.98 22.53 -4.17
C ARG A 211 14.52 22.44 -4.61
N ASN A 212 13.63 22.15 -3.66
CA ASN A 212 12.20 22.23 -3.92
C ASN A 212 11.74 23.69 -4.02
N ASP A 213 10.45 23.89 -4.28
CA ASP A 213 9.86 25.24 -4.38
C ASP A 213 9.99 26.07 -3.10
N ALA A 214 10.17 25.42 -1.95
CA ALA A 214 10.41 26.06 -0.65
C ALA A 214 11.91 26.38 -0.41
N GLY A 215 12.81 26.06 -1.35
CA GLY A 215 14.25 26.27 -1.21
C GLY A 215 14.95 25.23 -0.33
N GLU A 216 14.26 24.18 0.11
CA GLU A 216 14.81 23.08 0.90
C GLU A 216 15.59 22.11 0.00
N SER A 217 16.70 21.57 0.50
CA SER A 217 17.36 20.41 -0.11
C SER A 217 16.69 19.10 0.32
N LEU A 218 16.99 18.00 -0.37
CA LEU A 218 16.55 16.65 0.05
C LEU A 218 16.88 16.38 1.52
N ARG A 219 18.10 16.75 1.94
CA ARG A 219 18.55 16.58 3.32
C ARG A 219 17.68 17.33 4.31
N ASP A 220 17.30 18.57 3.99
CA ASP A 220 16.47 19.40 4.88
C ASP A 220 15.08 18.75 5.08
N VAL A 221 14.49 18.23 4.00
CA VAL A 221 13.20 17.53 4.04
C VAL A 221 13.30 16.20 4.81
N GLN A 222 14.39 15.43 4.60
CA GLN A 222 14.66 14.19 5.35
C GLN A 222 14.79 14.47 6.86
N LYS A 223 15.58 15.48 7.24
CA LYS A 223 15.76 15.87 8.64
C LYS A 223 14.46 16.28 9.29
N ARG A 224 13.72 17.20 8.68
CA ARG A 224 12.43 17.67 9.22
C ARG A 224 11.46 16.52 9.42
N THR A 225 11.39 15.59 8.46
CA THR A 225 10.50 14.42 8.54
C THR A 225 10.94 13.45 9.63
N ALA A 226 12.25 13.17 9.73
CA ALA A 226 12.80 12.30 10.74
C ALA A 226 12.64 12.88 12.16
N GLU A 227 12.90 14.18 12.33
CA GLU A 227 12.78 14.89 13.60
C GLU A 227 11.33 14.90 14.12
N ASP A 228 10.33 15.08 13.25
CA ASP A 228 8.91 14.99 13.64
C ASP A 228 8.56 13.60 14.19
N ILE A 229 8.98 12.54 13.49
CA ILE A 229 8.74 11.16 13.90
C ILE A 229 9.51 10.85 15.20
N VAL A 230 10.81 11.13 15.24
CA VAL A 230 11.70 10.85 16.39
C VAL A 230 11.27 11.63 17.62
N SER A 231 10.84 12.89 17.48
CA SER A 231 10.36 13.71 18.59
C SER A 231 9.16 13.07 19.27
N PHE A 232 8.17 12.63 18.50
CA PHE A 232 7.03 11.90 19.07
C PHE A 232 7.46 10.61 19.75
N MET A 233 8.33 9.83 19.10
CA MET A 233 8.78 8.54 19.64
C MET A 233 9.50 8.73 20.98
N THR A 234 10.47 9.65 21.04
CA THR A 234 11.24 9.93 22.25
C THR A 234 10.43 10.65 23.34
N THR A 235 9.29 11.26 23.00
CA THR A 235 8.40 11.89 23.98
C THR A 235 7.38 10.91 24.55
N HIS A 236 6.79 10.05 23.71
CA HIS A 236 5.57 9.31 24.06
C HIS A 236 5.73 7.77 24.09
N VAL A 237 6.75 7.23 23.43
CA VAL A 237 6.92 5.78 23.27
C VAL A 237 8.20 5.29 23.96
N TRP A 238 9.31 6.00 23.76
CA TRP A 238 10.61 5.71 24.33
C TRP A 238 11.15 6.93 25.09
N PRO A 239 10.53 7.31 26.23
CA PRO A 239 10.97 8.46 27.01
C PRO A 239 12.41 8.28 27.52
N GLY A 240 13.20 9.35 27.40
CA GLY A 240 14.54 9.42 27.99
C GLY A 240 15.68 8.88 27.13
N ILE A 241 15.41 8.42 25.90
CA ILE A 241 16.47 8.06 24.94
C ILE A 241 16.66 9.15 23.89
N THR A 242 17.88 9.24 23.37
CA THR A 242 18.20 10.09 22.21
C THR A 242 18.49 9.20 21.01
N ILE A 243 17.69 9.36 19.95
CA ILE A 243 17.92 8.67 18.68
C ILE A 243 18.73 9.60 17.78
N LYS A 244 19.87 9.11 17.32
CA LYS A 244 20.78 9.82 16.41
C LYS A 244 20.56 9.35 14.97
N PRO A 245 20.92 10.17 13.97
CA PRO A 245 21.01 9.70 12.60
C PRO A 245 21.97 8.51 12.50
N VAL A 246 21.63 7.55 11.65
CA VAL A 246 22.47 6.39 11.33
C VAL A 246 23.51 6.76 10.28
N LEU A 247 23.12 7.50 9.24
CA LEU A 247 24.04 8.08 8.26
C LEU A 247 23.84 9.59 8.22
N ASP A 248 24.93 10.33 8.41
CA ASP A 248 24.96 11.79 8.27
C ASP A 248 26.32 12.26 7.71
N GLY A 249 26.32 13.46 7.14
CA GLY A 249 27.49 14.06 6.52
C GLY A 249 27.88 13.34 5.22
N HIS A 250 29.17 13.12 5.04
CA HIS A 250 29.70 12.39 3.89
C HIS A 250 30.04 10.93 4.20
N SER A 251 29.64 10.42 5.38
CA SER A 251 29.91 9.05 5.78
C SER A 251 28.96 8.08 5.06
N ILE A 252 29.52 6.99 4.57
CA ILE A 252 28.77 5.82 4.10
C ILE A 252 28.70 4.70 5.16
N PHE A 253 29.35 4.91 6.31
CA PHE A 253 29.39 3.94 7.40
C PHE A 253 28.34 4.29 8.45
N PRO A 254 27.43 3.34 8.78
CA PRO A 254 26.41 3.51 9.81
C PRO A 254 27.01 3.81 11.18
N GLN A 255 26.43 4.78 11.88
CA GLN A 255 26.74 5.11 13.26
C GLN A 255 25.87 4.31 14.21
N SER A 256 26.47 3.77 15.27
CA SER A 256 25.72 3.13 16.34
C SER A 256 24.96 4.14 17.19
N GLN A 257 23.78 3.74 17.65
CA GLN A 257 23.02 4.49 18.64
C GLN A 257 23.75 4.54 20.00
N GLU A 258 23.34 5.46 20.87
CA GLU A 258 23.89 5.54 22.23
C GLU A 258 23.60 4.28 23.06
N ALA A 259 24.45 4.03 24.07
CA ALA A 259 24.24 2.92 25.00
C ALA A 259 22.86 3.04 25.69
N GLY A 260 22.10 1.94 25.76
CA GLY A 260 20.76 1.93 26.35
C GLY A 260 19.63 2.08 25.32
N VAL A 261 19.85 2.74 24.18
CA VAL A 261 18.82 2.94 23.14
C VAL A 261 18.34 1.59 22.63
N ARG A 262 19.30 0.71 22.31
CA ARG A 262 19.03 -0.61 21.74
C ARG A 262 18.20 -1.47 22.70
N GLU A 263 18.53 -1.43 23.99
CA GLU A 263 17.86 -2.18 25.04
C GLU A 263 16.43 -1.67 25.26
N VAL A 264 16.21 -0.36 25.25
CA VAL A 264 14.87 0.25 25.38
C VAL A 264 13.99 -0.12 24.20
N VAL A 265 14.49 0.04 22.98
CA VAL A 265 13.72 -0.28 21.75
C VAL A 265 13.44 -1.78 21.68
N GLN A 266 14.43 -2.64 21.97
CA GLN A 266 14.23 -4.09 22.00
C GLN A 266 13.22 -4.49 23.07
N GLY A 267 13.31 -3.91 24.27
CA GLY A 267 12.33 -4.12 25.35
C GLY A 267 10.91 -3.77 24.92
N TRP A 268 10.74 -2.63 24.25
CA TRP A 268 9.45 -2.21 23.68
C TRP A 268 8.93 -3.23 22.67
N ILE A 269 9.75 -3.67 21.70
CA ILE A 269 9.35 -4.67 20.69
C ILE A 269 8.94 -5.98 21.36
N THR A 270 9.71 -6.45 22.35
CA THR A 270 9.39 -7.69 23.04
C THR A 270 8.10 -7.61 23.85
N GLY A 271 7.72 -6.41 24.30
CA GLY A 271 6.51 -6.15 25.06
C GLY A 271 5.24 -5.95 24.23
N LEU A 272 5.34 -5.87 22.90
CA LEU A 272 4.18 -5.76 22.01
C LEU A 272 3.28 -6.99 22.10
N ASP A 273 1.97 -6.82 21.93
CA ASP A 273 1.10 -7.98 21.74
C ASP A 273 1.37 -8.67 20.39
N SER A 274 0.73 -9.82 20.15
CA SER A 274 0.95 -10.62 18.94
C SER A 274 0.51 -9.91 17.65
N TRP A 275 -0.55 -9.10 17.71
CA TRP A 275 -1.09 -8.32 16.59
C TRP A 275 -0.23 -7.09 16.32
N GLU A 276 0.18 -6.39 17.37
CA GLU A 276 1.12 -5.26 17.32
C GLU A 276 2.48 -5.70 16.76
N LEU A 277 3.02 -6.85 17.21
CA LEU A 277 4.31 -7.35 16.73
C LEU A 277 4.26 -7.78 15.26
N ALA A 278 3.20 -8.47 14.82
CA ALA A 278 3.00 -8.80 13.42
C ALA A 278 2.82 -7.54 12.55
N GLY A 279 2.11 -6.53 13.08
CA GLY A 279 1.94 -5.23 12.44
C GLY A 279 3.26 -4.48 12.30
N LEU A 280 4.07 -4.45 13.37
CA LEU A 280 5.40 -3.87 13.35
C LEU A 280 6.29 -4.59 12.33
N GLU A 281 6.38 -5.91 12.38
CA GLU A 281 7.17 -6.72 11.43
C GLU A 281 6.82 -6.37 9.99
N ARG A 282 5.52 -6.34 9.66
CA ARG A 282 5.06 -5.97 8.32
C ARG A 282 5.40 -4.52 7.96
N GLY A 283 5.19 -3.56 8.86
CA GLY A 283 5.46 -2.14 8.63
C GLY A 283 6.94 -1.86 8.39
N VAL A 284 7.82 -2.50 9.19
CA VAL A 284 9.27 -2.37 9.04
C VAL A 284 9.74 -2.93 7.71
N LEU A 285 9.25 -4.10 7.31
CA LEU A 285 9.64 -4.69 6.02
C LEU A 285 9.16 -3.86 4.83
N ALA A 286 7.97 -3.25 4.92
CA ALA A 286 7.41 -2.39 3.88
C ALA A 286 8.19 -1.07 3.74
N GLY A 287 8.42 -0.39 4.86
CA GLY A 287 9.03 0.95 4.90
C GLY A 287 10.54 0.99 5.08
N LYS A 288 11.16 -0.15 5.41
CA LYS A 288 12.59 -0.29 5.78
C LYS A 288 13.01 0.61 6.93
N SER A 289 12.07 0.96 7.81
CA SER A 289 12.26 1.83 8.95
C SER A 289 11.56 1.26 10.17
N LEU A 290 12.32 0.98 11.23
CA LEU A 290 11.79 0.60 12.53
C LEU A 290 11.10 1.78 13.20
N VAL A 291 11.72 2.96 13.17
CA VAL A 291 11.22 4.14 13.88
C VAL A 291 9.89 4.62 13.28
N SER A 292 9.77 4.65 11.94
CA SER A 292 8.52 5.02 11.26
C SER A 292 7.42 3.98 11.51
N ALA A 293 7.73 2.68 11.40
CA ALA A 293 6.76 1.62 11.67
C ALA A 293 6.31 1.59 13.14
N ALA A 294 7.23 1.83 14.08
CA ALA A 294 6.90 1.93 15.50
C ALA A 294 6.00 3.13 15.79
N ARG A 295 6.27 4.29 15.18
CA ARG A 295 5.37 5.45 15.23
C ARG A 295 3.99 5.10 14.70
N PHE A 296 3.93 4.42 13.56
CA PHE A 296 2.68 4.02 12.92
C PHE A 296 1.88 3.04 13.79
N VAL A 297 2.52 2.02 14.36
CA VAL A 297 1.85 1.08 15.29
C VAL A 297 1.38 1.80 16.55
N ALA A 298 2.21 2.68 17.14
CA ALA A 298 1.79 3.47 18.29
C ALA A 298 0.59 4.39 17.95
N GLU A 299 0.51 4.91 16.73
CA GLU A 299 -0.60 5.77 16.30
C GLU A 299 -1.93 5.00 16.17
N TRP A 300 -1.90 3.76 15.67
CA TRP A 300 -3.10 3.01 15.27
C TRP A 300 -3.46 1.85 16.20
N SER A 301 -2.56 1.39 17.07
CA SER A 301 -2.85 0.27 17.96
C SER A 301 -4.00 0.59 18.90
N GLU A 302 -4.96 -0.32 19.01
CA GLU A 302 -5.97 -0.32 20.08
C GLU A 302 -5.45 -0.88 21.41
N GLY A 303 -4.26 -1.49 21.37
CA GLY A 303 -3.61 -2.12 22.52
C GLY A 303 -2.90 -1.13 23.44
N SER A 304 -2.09 -1.67 24.33
CA SER A 304 -1.46 -0.88 25.41
C SER A 304 -0.46 0.17 24.91
N VAL A 305 0.10 -0.01 23.71
CA VAL A 305 1.06 0.93 23.12
C VAL A 305 0.38 2.03 22.31
N GLY A 306 -0.95 1.98 22.17
CA GLY A 306 -1.75 2.99 21.47
C GLY A 306 -1.56 4.40 22.05
N LYS A 307 -1.31 5.35 21.16
CA LYS A 307 -1.12 6.79 21.39
C LYS A 307 -1.91 7.65 20.40
N GLY A 308 -2.82 7.05 19.62
CA GLY A 308 -3.60 7.75 18.59
C GLY A 308 -4.51 8.86 19.11
N GLU A 309 -4.82 8.88 20.41
CA GLU A 309 -5.57 9.96 21.06
C GLU A 309 -4.75 11.25 21.21
N LEU A 310 -3.41 11.16 21.16
CA LEU A 310 -2.53 12.33 21.31
C LEU A 310 -2.55 13.24 20.08
N ASN A 311 -2.88 12.71 18.88
CA ASN A 311 -2.88 13.46 17.63
C ASN A 311 -4.29 13.63 17.08
N THR A 312 -5.10 14.44 17.77
CA THR A 312 -6.48 14.73 17.36
C THR A 312 -6.59 15.58 16.09
N ALA A 313 -5.56 16.39 15.79
CA ALA A 313 -5.55 17.28 14.62
C ALA A 313 -5.11 16.58 13.33
N LYS A 314 -4.02 15.81 13.38
CA LYS A 314 -3.48 15.10 12.22
C LYS A 314 -2.83 13.79 12.67
N LYS A 315 -3.45 12.66 12.34
CA LYS A 315 -2.87 11.34 12.60
C LYS A 315 -1.71 11.05 11.65
N PHE A 316 -0.72 10.31 12.15
CA PHE A 316 0.29 9.69 11.29
C PHE A 316 -0.33 8.47 10.58
N GLY A 317 -1.02 8.75 9.47
CA GLY A 317 -1.78 7.77 8.70
C GLY A 317 -0.95 6.99 7.69
N VAL A 318 -1.65 6.17 6.90
CA VAL A 318 -1.02 5.33 5.85
C VAL A 318 -0.27 6.19 4.85
N GLU A 319 -0.86 7.32 4.44
CA GLU A 319 -0.24 8.24 3.50
C GLU A 319 0.98 8.95 4.09
N GLU A 320 0.89 9.44 5.33
CA GLU A 320 2.02 10.07 6.02
C GLU A 320 3.19 9.09 6.18
N ALA A 321 2.91 7.86 6.61
CA ALA A 321 3.93 6.82 6.75
C ALA A 321 4.53 6.43 5.40
N ALA A 322 3.71 6.23 4.36
CA ALA A 322 4.19 5.88 3.02
C ALA A 322 5.09 6.98 2.43
N VAL A 323 4.69 8.25 2.53
CA VAL A 323 5.48 9.40 2.07
C VAL A 323 6.78 9.50 2.87
N ALA A 324 6.75 9.33 4.19
CA ALA A 324 7.95 9.38 5.02
C ALA A 324 8.97 8.29 4.62
N THR A 325 8.51 7.07 4.35
CA THR A 325 9.40 5.95 3.99
C THR A 325 9.84 5.93 2.52
N SER A 326 9.11 6.63 1.65
CA SER A 326 9.42 6.76 0.21
C SER A 326 10.00 8.13 -0.16
N LEU A 327 10.31 8.97 0.82
CA LEU A 327 10.65 10.39 0.66
C LEU A 327 11.71 10.63 -0.41
N GLU A 328 12.80 9.87 -0.39
CA GLU A 328 13.86 10.03 -1.39
C GLU A 328 13.41 9.58 -2.79
N VAL A 329 12.65 8.50 -2.91
CA VAL A 329 12.11 8.06 -4.21
C VAL A 329 11.15 9.10 -4.77
N ASP A 330 10.25 9.63 -3.94
CA ASP A 330 9.31 10.69 -4.32
C ASP A 330 10.06 11.97 -4.74
N TRP A 331 11.15 12.31 -4.04
CA TRP A 331 12.02 13.42 -4.42
C TRP A 331 12.64 13.19 -5.80
N GLN A 332 13.30 12.04 -6.01
CA GLN A 332 14.00 11.73 -7.24
C GLN A 332 13.05 11.66 -8.44
N THR A 333 11.88 11.04 -8.29
CA THR A 333 10.87 10.93 -9.35
C THR A 333 10.23 12.27 -9.68
N GLY A 334 10.02 13.15 -8.69
CA GLY A 334 9.60 14.53 -8.94
C GLY A 334 10.60 15.33 -9.76
N GLN A 335 11.89 15.00 -9.69
CA GLN A 335 12.97 15.71 -10.39
C GLN A 335 13.31 15.13 -11.76
N TRP A 336 13.20 13.82 -11.92
CA TRP A 336 13.68 13.08 -13.09
C TRP A 336 12.62 12.26 -13.81
N GLY A 337 11.38 12.30 -13.33
CA GLY A 337 10.28 11.51 -13.84
C GLY A 337 10.18 10.15 -13.14
N GLU A 338 8.97 9.62 -13.18
CA GLU A 338 8.66 8.28 -12.67
C GLU A 338 9.02 7.21 -13.72
N VAL A 339 9.44 6.03 -13.25
CA VAL A 339 9.69 4.88 -14.12
C VAL A 339 8.48 3.95 -13.96
N GLU A 340 7.70 3.81 -15.03
CA GLU A 340 6.52 2.93 -15.09
C GLU A 340 6.91 1.47 -14.78
N ASP A 341 5.97 0.71 -14.21
CA ASP A 341 6.13 -0.68 -13.75
C ASP A 341 7.16 -0.89 -12.62
N THR A 342 7.68 0.17 -11.99
CA THR A 342 8.62 0.08 -10.87
C THR A 342 8.24 1.01 -9.73
N HIS A 343 8.37 2.33 -9.91
CA HIS A 343 8.10 3.32 -8.87
C HIS A 343 6.61 3.40 -8.54
N ASP A 344 5.75 3.33 -9.57
CA ASP A 344 4.29 3.35 -9.44
C ASP A 344 3.78 2.13 -8.67
N VAL A 345 4.29 0.95 -9.02
CA VAL A 345 3.94 -0.31 -8.33
C VAL A 345 4.40 -0.26 -6.88
N GLN A 346 5.64 0.17 -6.61
CA GLN A 346 6.16 0.27 -5.26
C GLN A 346 5.36 1.28 -4.42
N LYS A 347 4.99 2.42 -5.01
CA LYS A 347 4.22 3.49 -4.35
C LYS A 347 2.86 2.98 -3.85
N GLU A 348 2.16 2.21 -4.66
CA GLU A 348 0.88 1.60 -4.28
C GLU A 348 1.08 0.41 -3.35
N ASP A 349 2.15 -0.38 -3.53
CA ASP A 349 2.42 -1.55 -2.69
C ASP A 349 2.74 -1.17 -1.25
N VAL A 350 3.54 -0.12 -1.02
CA VAL A 350 3.83 0.38 0.34
C VAL A 350 2.54 0.80 1.05
N ARG A 351 1.65 1.53 0.37
CA ARG A 351 0.34 1.92 0.91
C ARG A 351 -0.53 0.73 1.22
N ARG A 352 -0.58 -0.26 0.33
CA ARG A 352 -1.31 -1.51 0.52
C ARG A 352 -0.79 -2.26 1.76
N GLN A 353 0.52 -2.35 1.93
CA GLN A 353 1.13 -3.01 3.08
C GLN A 353 0.87 -2.25 4.39
N LEU A 354 1.07 -0.93 4.43
CA LEU A 354 0.81 -0.11 5.62
C LEU A 354 -0.68 -0.05 5.95
N GLY A 355 -1.57 0.00 4.95
CA GLY A 355 -3.01 -0.12 5.15
C GLY A 355 -3.41 -1.45 5.78
N SER A 356 -2.76 -2.55 5.41
CA SER A 356 -2.97 -3.85 6.07
C SER A 356 -2.53 -3.85 7.54
N VAL A 357 -1.45 -3.12 7.86
CA VAL A 357 -0.99 -2.94 9.25
C VAL A 357 -2.00 -2.15 10.06
N ALA A 358 -2.51 -1.02 9.53
CA ALA A 358 -3.53 -0.23 10.21
C ALA A 358 -4.76 -1.09 10.55
N LEU A 359 -5.29 -1.87 9.60
CA LEU A 359 -6.40 -2.78 9.85
C LEU A 359 -6.08 -3.84 10.92
N LEU A 360 -4.86 -4.35 10.95
CA LEU A 360 -4.44 -5.39 11.89
C LEU A 360 -4.39 -4.87 13.33
N VAL A 361 -3.77 -3.72 13.55
CA VAL A 361 -3.51 -3.20 14.90
C VAL A 361 -4.66 -2.37 15.46
N SER A 362 -5.48 -1.78 14.58
CA SER A 362 -6.67 -1.01 14.98
C SER A 362 -7.77 -1.92 15.52
N GLY A 363 -8.72 -1.30 16.20
CA GLY A 363 -10.01 -1.89 16.52
C GLY A 363 -10.88 -0.95 17.33
N THR A 364 -12.04 -1.45 17.75
CA THR A 364 -12.96 -0.75 18.63
C THR A 364 -12.41 -0.86 20.04
N SER A 365 -11.75 0.21 20.52
CA SER A 365 -11.35 0.32 21.92
C SER A 365 -12.55 -0.11 22.78
N LYS A 366 -12.39 -1.19 23.57
CA LYS A 366 -13.35 -1.46 24.64
C LYS A 366 -13.25 -0.26 25.59
N SER A 367 -14.14 0.71 25.43
CA SER A 367 -14.54 1.58 26.52
C SER A 367 -15.03 0.63 27.60
N THR A 368 -14.13 0.26 28.50
CA THR A 368 -14.45 -0.56 29.66
C THR A 368 -14.98 0.38 30.72
#